data_AF-A0A351KWB6-F1
#
_entry.id   AF-A0A351KWB6-F1
#
_cell.length_a   1.000
_cell.length_b   1.000
_cell.length_c   1.000
_cell.angle_alpha   90.00
_cell.angle_beta   90.00
_cell.angle_gamma   90.00
#
_symmetry.space_group_name_H-M   'P 1'
#
loop_
_entity.id
_entity.type
_entity.pdbx_description
1 polymer ?
#
loop_
_entity_poly.entity_id
_entity_poly.type
_entity_poly.pdbx_seq_one_letter_code
_entity_poly.pdbx_strand_id
1 'polypeptide(L)'
;MIKDLFKFGKPDVYLWSGVGAFSIILIVAFSLFSSGGGLVVKDLFGMAVVLILPGYVIFKLYLNNLQITENLTQNEDINRAIDMLIVSIALSVCTIIPMNFVWNYLLTMGGGEESTAGGASNLWGNVDEEEIYSGSASFRSIFTVIVVVGLAIGYKIFEAKRKEKQ
;
A
#
# COMPACT_ATOMS: atom_id res chain seq x y z
N MET A 1 18.76 -6.84 10.55
CA MET A 1 18.08 -7.36 9.35
C MET A 1 16.56 -7.15 9.37
N ILE A 2 15.75 -7.89 10.14
CA ILE A 2 14.33 -7.50 10.43
C ILE A 2 14.29 -6.33 11.42
N LYS A 3 15.26 -6.29 12.34
CA LYS A 3 15.44 -5.18 13.29
C LYS A 3 15.53 -3.82 12.60
N ASP A 4 16.02 -3.77 11.36
CA ASP A 4 16.14 -2.52 10.61
C ASP A 4 14.78 -2.05 10.05
N LEU A 5 13.80 -2.94 9.89
CA LEU A 5 12.40 -2.57 9.61
C LEU A 5 11.77 -1.82 10.79
N PHE A 6 12.11 -2.26 12.00
CA PHE A 6 11.63 -1.69 13.26
C PHE A 6 12.47 -0.51 13.78
N LYS A 7 13.62 -0.22 13.15
CA LYS A 7 14.36 1.02 13.42
C LYS A 7 13.66 2.17 12.71
N PHE A 8 12.95 2.99 13.47
CA PHE A 8 12.39 4.25 12.99
C PHE A 8 13.48 5.32 13.04
N GLY A 9 13.90 5.80 11.86
CA GLY A 9 14.76 6.97 11.72
C GLY A 9 13.94 8.26 11.65
N LYS A 10 14.64 9.39 11.64
CA LYS A 10 14.01 10.71 11.43
C LYS A 10 13.20 10.78 10.13
N PRO A 11 13.67 10.25 8.98
CA PRO A 11 12.88 10.25 7.74
C PRO A 11 11.57 9.47 7.86
N ASP A 12 11.55 8.36 8.60
CA ASP A 12 10.32 7.59 8.84
C ASP A 12 9.30 8.41 9.64
N VAL A 13 9.77 9.12 10.67
CA VAL A 13 8.91 10.00 11.47
C VAL A 13 8.33 11.13 10.62
N TYR A 14 9.13 11.77 9.77
CA TYR A 14 8.64 12.81 8.85
C TYR A 14 7.61 12.27 7.85
N LEU A 15 7.83 11.09 7.27
CA LEU A 15 6.86 10.47 6.37
C LEU A 15 5.54 10.17 7.08
N TRP A 16 5.58 9.45 8.20
CA TRP A 16 4.36 9.01 8.87
C TRP A 16 3.61 10.16 9.56
N SER A 17 4.34 11.16 10.08
CA SER A 17 3.71 12.39 10.59
C SER A 17 3.07 13.21 9.47
N GLY A 18 3.71 13.31 8.30
CA GLY A 18 3.14 13.96 7.12
C GLY A 18 1.86 13.27 6.64
N VAL A 19 1.88 11.94 6.54
CA VAL A 19 0.69 11.13 6.22
C VAL A 19 -0.40 11.33 7.27
N GLY A 20 -0.05 11.26 8.55
CA GLY A 20 -1.01 11.46 9.65
C GLY A 20 -1.66 12.84 9.64
N ALA A 21 -0.87 13.90 9.45
CA ALA A 21 -1.38 15.27 9.37
C ALA A 21 -2.30 15.45 8.15
N PHE A 22 -1.91 14.92 7.00
CA PHE A 22 -2.73 14.97 5.78
C PHE A 22 -4.05 14.19 5.95
N SER A 23 -4.00 13.00 6.58
CA SER A 23 -5.19 12.22 6.88
C SER A 23 -6.16 12.95 7.80
N ILE A 24 -5.67 13.66 8.83
CA ILE A 24 -6.52 14.46 9.73
C ILE A 24 -7.24 15.58 8.95
N ILE A 25 -6.51 16.29 8.08
CA ILE A 25 -7.10 17.34 7.24
C ILE A 25 -8.21 16.78 6.37
N LEU A 26 -7.97 15.64 5.72
CA LEU A 26 -8.99 14.98 4.90
C LEU A 26 -10.19 14.50 5.72
N ILE A 27 -9.95 13.93 6.90
CA ILE A 27 -11.04 13.52 7.80
C ILE A 27 -11.91 14.71 8.16
N VAL A 28 -11.33 15.83 8.56
CA VAL A 28 -12.10 17.04 8.90
C VAL A 28 -12.85 17.56 7.68
N ALA A 29 -12.18 17.67 6.53
CA ALA A 29 -12.81 18.12 5.29
C ALA A 29 -14.00 17.23 4.89
N PHE A 30 -13.83 15.91 4.83
CA PHE A 30 -14.90 14.99 4.48
C PHE A 30 -15.97 14.85 5.57
N SER A 31 -15.63 15.03 6.86
CA SER A 31 -16.61 15.04 7.94
C SER A 31 -17.53 16.26 7.88
N LEU A 32 -17.06 17.38 7.32
CA LEU A 32 -17.90 18.56 7.06
C LEU A 32 -18.88 18.36 5.90
N PHE A 33 -18.56 17.45 4.96
CA PHE A 33 -19.39 17.17 3.78
C PHE A 33 -20.25 15.90 3.91
N SER A 34 -19.90 14.96 4.80
CA SER A 34 -20.63 13.70 4.97
C SER A 34 -21.39 13.63 6.29
N SER A 35 -22.62 13.14 6.26
CA SER A 35 -23.46 12.87 7.44
C SER A 35 -23.03 11.62 8.24
N GLY A 36 -21.91 10.98 7.87
CA GLY A 36 -21.44 9.69 8.42
C GLY A 36 -19.94 9.67 8.75
N GLY A 37 -19.45 10.68 9.49
CA GLY A 37 -18.01 10.90 9.72
C GLY A 37 -17.19 9.72 10.26
N GLY A 38 -17.81 8.75 10.96
CA GLY A 38 -17.11 7.56 11.45
C GLY A 38 -16.71 6.55 10.35
N LEU A 39 -17.50 6.42 9.29
CA LEU A 39 -17.19 5.53 8.17
C LEU A 39 -16.04 6.07 7.33
N VAL A 40 -16.00 7.40 7.15
CA VAL A 40 -14.95 8.12 6.42
C VAL A 40 -13.56 7.86 7.02
N VAL A 41 -13.42 7.86 8.34
CA VAL A 41 -12.12 7.64 9.00
C VAL A 41 -11.58 6.23 8.72
N LYS A 42 -12.43 5.21 8.81
CA LYS A 42 -12.04 3.81 8.58
C LYS A 42 -11.55 3.61 7.14
N ASP A 43 -12.26 4.18 6.18
CA ASP A 43 -11.97 3.99 4.76
C ASP A 43 -10.72 4.79 4.35
N LEU A 44 -10.52 5.99 4.90
CA LEU A 44 -9.33 6.81 4.63
C LEU A 44 -8.07 6.18 5.24
N PHE A 45 -8.17 5.61 6.45
CA PHE A 45 -7.07 4.89 7.07
C PHE A 45 -6.75 3.59 6.30
N GLY A 46 -7.78 2.83 5.91
CA GLY A 46 -7.61 1.63 5.09
C GLY A 46 -6.91 1.94 3.76
N MET A 47 -7.30 3.03 3.11
CA MET A 47 -6.68 3.49 1.86
C MET A 47 -5.21 3.86 2.04
N ALA A 48 -4.87 4.63 3.09
CA ALA A 48 -3.49 5.01 3.37
C ALA A 48 -2.61 3.78 3.65
N VAL A 49 -3.13 2.80 4.39
CA VAL A 49 -2.43 1.54 4.67
C VAL A 49 -2.19 0.75 3.38
N VAL A 50 -3.22 0.58 2.54
CA VAL A 50 -3.09 -0.17 1.30
C VAL A 50 -2.13 0.51 0.33
N LEU A 51 -2.19 1.84 0.21
CA LEU A 51 -1.41 2.59 -0.78
C LEU A 51 0.05 2.81 -0.37
N ILE A 52 0.35 2.89 0.94
CA ILE A 52 1.68 3.30 1.41
C ILE A 52 2.43 2.14 2.07
N LEU A 53 1.76 1.30 2.87
CA LEU A 53 2.42 0.30 3.70
C LEU A 53 3.23 -0.75 2.92
N PRO A 54 2.70 -1.42 1.87
CA PRO A 54 3.45 -2.48 1.18
C PRO A 54 4.69 -1.91 0.47
N GLY A 55 4.57 -0.79 -0.23
CA GLY A 55 5.69 -0.12 -0.85
C GLY A 55 6.70 0.44 0.14
N TYR A 56 6.26 0.97 1.29
CA TYR A 56 7.13 1.41 2.37
C TYR A 56 7.98 0.27 2.92
N VAL A 57 7.37 -0.89 3.14
CA VAL A 57 8.10 -2.10 3.59
C VAL A 57 9.15 -2.50 2.57
N ILE A 58 8.81 -2.51 1.27
CA ILE A 58 9.77 -2.84 0.20
C ILE A 58 10.89 -1.80 0.14
N PHE A 59 10.57 -0.50 0.19
CA PHE A 59 11.55 0.56 0.19
C PHE A 59 12.53 0.40 1.37
N LYS A 60 12.02 0.21 2.58
CA LYS A 60 12.84 0.05 3.78
C LYS A 60 13.68 -1.23 3.76
N LEU A 61 13.17 -2.30 3.15
CA LEU A 61 13.90 -3.56 3.04
C LEU A 61 14.98 -3.52 1.95
N TYR A 62 14.69 -2.94 0.79
CA TYR A 62 15.54 -3.12 -0.39
C TYR A 62 16.19 -1.84 -0.89
N LEU A 63 15.56 -0.69 -0.66
CA LEU A 63 15.95 0.60 -1.23
C LEU A 63 16.26 1.65 -0.17
N ASN A 64 16.53 1.26 1.07
CA ASN A 64 16.71 2.22 2.17
C ASN A 64 17.86 3.20 1.94
N ASN A 65 18.86 2.83 1.13
CA ASN A 65 20.01 3.69 0.82
C ASN A 65 19.77 4.59 -0.41
N LEU A 66 18.59 4.54 -1.00
CA LEU A 66 18.26 5.24 -2.23
C LEU A 66 17.77 6.66 -1.88
N GLN A 67 18.46 7.66 -2.41
CA GLN A 67 18.10 9.06 -2.35
C GLN A 67 18.12 9.59 -3.79
N ILE A 68 16.98 10.08 -4.25
CA ILE A 68 16.75 10.54 -5.63
C ILE A 68 16.73 12.06 -5.64
N THR A 69 16.08 12.65 -4.63
CA THR A 69 15.89 14.09 -4.52
C THR A 69 17.07 14.72 -3.80
N GLU A 70 17.89 15.42 -4.57
CA GLU A 70 18.91 16.34 -4.08
C GLU A 70 18.37 17.77 -4.29
N ASN A 71 18.16 18.52 -3.19
CA ASN A 71 17.78 19.95 -3.16
C ASN A 71 16.29 20.37 -3.20
N LEU A 72 15.32 19.55 -2.81
CA LEU A 72 13.95 20.07 -2.59
C LEU A 72 13.85 20.97 -1.35
N THR A 73 14.56 20.57 -0.28
CA THR A 73 14.54 21.21 1.02
C THR A 73 15.95 21.31 1.58
N GLN A 74 16.22 22.31 2.43
CA GLN A 74 17.49 22.45 3.15
C GLN A 74 17.78 21.31 4.13
N ASN A 75 16.76 20.49 4.45
CA ASN A 75 16.89 19.35 5.34
C ASN A 75 16.89 18.04 4.54
N GLU A 76 18.01 17.31 4.57
CA GLU A 76 18.20 16.03 3.88
C GLU A 76 17.22 14.95 4.36
N ASP A 77 16.87 14.96 5.65
CA ASP A 77 15.92 13.98 6.21
C ASP A 77 14.52 14.13 5.59
N ILE A 78 14.14 15.36 5.20
CA ILE A 78 12.85 15.65 4.57
C ILE A 78 12.88 15.21 3.10
N ASN A 79 13.96 15.50 2.38
CA ASN A 79 14.12 15.05 0.99
C ASN A 79 14.03 13.52 0.90
N ARG A 80 14.68 12.82 1.83
CA ARG A 80 14.61 11.36 1.93
C ARG A 80 13.24 10.85 2.33
N ALA A 81 12.50 11.56 3.19
CA ALA A 81 11.12 11.21 3.52
C ALA A 81 10.19 11.36 2.30
N ILE A 82 10.40 12.37 1.47
CA ILE A 82 9.65 12.59 0.23
C ILE A 82 9.95 11.48 -0.79
N ASP A 83 11.23 11.15 -1.00
CA ASP A 83 11.63 10.05 -1.87
C ASP A 83 11.02 8.73 -1.40
N MET A 84 11.10 8.48 -0.09
CA MET A 84 10.50 7.30 0.52
C MET A 84 9.00 7.28 0.29
N LEU A 85 8.28 8.40 0.40
CA LEU A 85 6.84 8.46 0.14
C LEU A 85 6.53 8.15 -1.33
N ILE A 86 7.18 8.84 -2.28
CA ILE A 86 6.91 8.70 -3.71
C ILE A 86 7.22 7.28 -4.19
N VAL A 87 8.40 6.76 -3.82
CA VAL A 87 8.82 5.41 -4.23
C VAL A 87 7.95 4.37 -3.55
N SER A 88 7.52 4.58 -2.30
CA SER A 88 6.57 3.67 -1.65
C SER A 88 5.24 3.62 -2.41
N ILE A 89 4.68 4.76 -2.82
CA ILE A 89 3.44 4.77 -3.59
C ILE A 89 3.63 4.04 -4.92
N ALA A 90 4.71 4.32 -5.66
CA ALA A 90 5.00 3.66 -6.92
C ALA A 90 5.14 2.13 -6.75
N LEU A 91 5.87 1.68 -5.75
CA LEU A 91 6.05 0.25 -5.45
C LEU A 91 4.74 -0.41 -5.02
N SER A 92 3.93 0.26 -4.21
CA SER A 92 2.60 -0.23 -3.83
C SER A 92 1.71 -0.39 -5.06
N VAL A 93 1.67 0.61 -5.96
CA VAL A 93 0.90 0.51 -7.21
C VAL A 93 1.39 -0.64 -8.08
N CYS A 94 2.70 -0.78 -8.26
CA CYS A 94 3.31 -1.87 -9.04
C CYS A 94 3.09 -3.26 -8.42
N THR A 95 2.82 -3.37 -7.12
CA THR A 95 2.64 -4.66 -6.43
C THR A 95 1.17 -5.03 -6.23
N ILE A 96 0.31 -4.03 -5.99
CA ILE A 96 -1.11 -4.22 -5.73
C ILE A 96 -1.89 -4.42 -7.02
N ILE A 97 -1.60 -3.67 -8.08
CA ILE A 97 -2.34 -3.79 -9.36
C ILE A 97 -2.23 -5.21 -9.93
N PRO A 98 -1.03 -5.81 -10.07
CA PRO A 98 -0.93 -7.19 -10.56
C PRO A 98 -1.59 -8.20 -9.62
N MET A 99 -1.52 -7.99 -8.30
CA MET A 99 -2.16 -8.90 -7.35
C MET A 99 -3.69 -8.86 -7.44
N ASN A 100 -4.27 -7.67 -7.62
CA ASN A 100 -5.70 -7.51 -7.87
C ASN A 100 -6.12 -8.15 -9.20
N PHE A 101 -5.29 -8.07 -10.24
CA PHE A 101 -5.53 -8.78 -11.49
C PHE A 101 -5.56 -10.30 -11.29
N VAL A 102 -4.59 -10.86 -10.55
CA VAL A 102 -4.56 -12.30 -10.23
C VAL A 102 -5.79 -12.70 -9.42
N TRP A 103 -6.21 -11.87 -8.46
CA TRP A 103 -7.39 -12.13 -7.65
C TRP A 103 -8.66 -12.19 -8.51
N ASN A 104 -8.86 -11.20 -9.39
CA ASN A 104 -9.99 -11.19 -10.33
C ASN A 104 -9.95 -12.41 -11.25
N TYR A 105 -8.78 -12.75 -11.79
CA TYR A 105 -8.60 -13.95 -12.62
C TYR A 105 -8.96 -15.25 -11.88
N LEU A 106 -8.51 -15.40 -10.63
CA LEU A 106 -8.80 -16.57 -9.80
C LEU A 106 -10.29 -16.65 -9.42
N LEU A 107 -10.96 -15.53 -9.21
CA LEU A 107 -12.40 -15.50 -8.96
C LEU A 107 -13.18 -15.86 -10.22
N THR A 108 -12.81 -15.32 -11.38
CA THR A 108 -13.45 -15.64 -12.67
C THR A 108 -13.25 -17.11 -13.07
N MET A 109 -12.16 -17.76 -12.65
CA MET A 109 -11.94 -19.19 -12.90
C MET A 109 -12.41 -20.11 -11.76
N GLY A 110 -12.52 -19.61 -10.53
CA GLY A 110 -12.89 -20.36 -9.34
C GLY A 110 -14.39 -20.32 -9.02
N GLY A 111 -15.08 -19.24 -9.40
CA GLY A 111 -16.53 -19.16 -9.45
C GLY A 111 -16.97 -19.31 -10.89
N GLY A 112 -17.61 -20.43 -11.24
CA GLY A 112 -18.19 -20.64 -12.56
C GLY A 112 -19.38 -19.72 -12.81
N GLU A 113 -19.16 -18.41 -12.86
CA GLU A 113 -20.18 -17.42 -13.21
C GLU A 113 -20.05 -17.05 -14.68
N GLU A 114 -21.17 -17.28 -15.36
CA GLU A 114 -21.38 -17.02 -16.77
C GLU A 114 -20.90 -15.63 -17.15
N SER A 115 -20.12 -15.60 -18.23
CA SER A 115 -19.74 -14.39 -18.93
C SER A 115 -21.01 -13.69 -19.41
N THR A 116 -21.50 -12.70 -18.66
CA THR A 116 -22.62 -11.88 -19.11
C THR A 116 -22.23 -11.17 -20.40
N ALA A 117 -23.06 -11.37 -21.43
CA ALA A 117 -22.89 -10.81 -22.76
C ALA A 117 -22.94 -9.29 -22.71
N GLY A 118 -21.76 -8.65 -22.78
CA GLY A 118 -21.60 -7.20 -22.75
C GLY A 118 -20.39 -6.69 -21.96
N GLY A 119 -19.62 -7.58 -21.31
CA GLY A 119 -18.49 -7.20 -20.45
C GLY A 119 -17.35 -6.51 -21.19
N ALA A 120 -17.34 -5.17 -21.15
CA ALA A 120 -16.12 -4.41 -21.32
C ALA A 120 -15.10 -4.95 -20.31
N SER A 121 -13.89 -5.26 -20.78
CA SER A 121 -12.82 -5.78 -19.96
C SER A 121 -12.63 -4.92 -18.70
N ASN A 122 -12.97 -5.49 -17.54
CA ASN A 122 -12.81 -4.91 -16.20
C ASN A 122 -11.32 -4.85 -15.78
N LEU A 123 -10.46 -4.41 -16.71
CA LEU A 123 -9.01 -4.25 -16.59
C LEU A 123 -8.63 -3.25 -15.49
N TRP A 124 -9.55 -2.36 -15.12
CA TRP A 124 -9.39 -1.34 -14.09
C TRP A 124 -10.21 -1.60 -12.82
N GLY A 125 -10.85 -2.77 -12.70
CA GLY A 125 -11.68 -3.10 -11.54
C GLY A 125 -12.67 -1.99 -11.24
N ASN A 126 -13.73 -1.86 -12.03
CA ASN A 126 -14.94 -1.33 -11.43
C ASN A 126 -15.26 -2.31 -10.31
N VAL A 127 -15.01 -1.88 -9.08
CA VAL A 127 -15.62 -2.52 -7.94
C VAL A 127 -17.10 -2.28 -8.19
N ASP A 128 -17.85 -3.33 -8.49
CA ASP A 128 -19.30 -3.22 -8.54
C ASP A 128 -19.71 -2.45 -7.29
N GLU A 129 -20.47 -1.37 -7.45
CA GLU A 129 -20.73 -0.41 -6.36
C GLU A 129 -21.34 -1.08 -5.12
N GLU A 130 -21.84 -2.32 -5.25
CA GLU A 130 -22.27 -3.20 -4.16
C GLU A 130 -21.14 -3.95 -3.40
N GLU A 131 -20.01 -4.29 -4.02
CA GLU A 131 -18.88 -4.97 -3.34
C GLU A 131 -18.02 -4.02 -2.48
N ILE A 132 -18.01 -2.71 -2.78
CA ILE A 132 -17.35 -1.71 -1.92
C ILE A 132 -17.99 -1.69 -0.52
N TYR A 133 -19.31 -1.87 -0.46
CA TYR A 133 -20.09 -1.77 0.78
C TYR A 133 -20.26 -3.10 1.54
N SER A 134 -19.92 -4.25 0.95
CA SER A 134 -20.16 -5.57 1.56
C SER A 134 -19.01 -6.10 2.45
N GLY A 135 -17.93 -5.34 2.64
CA GLY A 135 -16.79 -5.76 3.46
C GLY A 135 -15.85 -6.78 2.79
N SER A 136 -16.19 -7.30 1.61
CA SER A 136 -15.36 -8.23 0.85
C SER A 136 -14.17 -7.52 0.17
N ALA A 137 -14.38 -6.34 -0.41
CA ALA A 137 -13.34 -5.54 -1.08
C ALA A 137 -12.26 -5.03 -0.11
N SER A 138 -12.65 -4.67 1.11
CA SER A 138 -11.73 -4.25 2.17
C SER A 138 -10.91 -5.42 2.71
N PHE A 139 -11.47 -6.64 2.78
CA PHE A 139 -10.71 -7.83 3.16
C PHE A 139 -9.69 -8.24 2.09
N ARG A 140 -10.07 -8.20 0.80
CA ARG A 140 -9.18 -8.53 -0.34
C ARG A 140 -7.95 -7.62 -0.37
N SER A 141 -8.16 -6.31 -0.23
CA SER A 141 -7.07 -5.34 -0.22
C SER A 141 -6.13 -5.50 0.98
N ILE A 142 -6.66 -5.74 2.19
CA ILE A 142 -5.84 -6.04 3.38
C ILE A 142 -5.06 -7.36 3.20
N PHE A 143 -5.69 -8.39 2.65
CA PHE A 143 -5.04 -9.68 2.40
C PHE A 143 -3.89 -9.53 1.39
N THR A 144 -4.10 -8.79 0.30
CA THR A 144 -3.06 -8.44 -0.68
C THR A 144 -1.88 -7.74 0.00
N VAL A 145 -2.14 -6.77 0.88
CA VAL A 145 -1.06 -6.10 1.65
C VAL A 145 -0.28 -7.11 2.48
N ILE A 146 -0.97 -8.01 3.19
CA ILE A 146 -0.32 -9.06 4.01
C ILE A 146 0.55 -9.97 3.14
N VAL A 147 0.06 -10.40 1.97
CA VAL A 147 0.82 -11.26 1.06
C VAL A 147 2.05 -10.53 0.53
N VAL A 148 1.91 -9.30 0.04
CA VAL A 148 3.04 -8.51 -0.49
C VAL A 148 4.10 -8.26 0.58
N VAL A 149 3.67 -7.82 1.77
CA VAL A 149 4.57 -7.59 2.91
C VAL A 149 5.23 -8.90 3.37
N GLY A 150 4.45 -9.98 3.46
CA GLY A 150 4.93 -11.30 3.86
C GLY A 150 5.96 -11.88 2.89
N LEU A 151 5.73 -11.77 1.58
CA LEU A 151 6.67 -12.17 0.54
C LEU A 151 7.94 -11.33 0.57
N ALA A 152 7.82 -10.00 0.71
CA ALA A 152 8.94 -9.09 0.80
C ALA A 152 9.84 -9.41 2.00
N ILE A 153 9.26 -9.70 3.17
CA ILE A 153 10.02 -10.11 4.36
C ILE A 153 10.60 -11.52 4.16
N GLY A 154 9.79 -12.46 3.67
CA GLY A 154 10.16 -13.86 3.47
C GLY A 154 11.35 -14.03 2.52
N TYR A 155 11.36 -13.31 1.40
CA TYR A 155 12.48 -13.32 0.45
C TYR A 155 13.78 -12.87 1.12
N LYS A 156 13.73 -11.81 1.93
CA LYS A 156 14.92 -11.30 2.62
C LYS A 156 15.44 -12.26 3.68
N ILE A 157 14.56 -12.97 4.38
CA ILE A 157 14.94 -14.05 5.31
C ILE A 157 15.60 -15.20 4.56
N PHE A 158 15.03 -15.60 3.42
CA PHE A 158 15.60 -16.66 2.58
C PHE A 158 17.00 -16.28 2.08
N GLU A 159 17.19 -15.05 1.60
CA GLU A 159 18.48 -14.55 1.14
C GLU A 159 19.52 -14.55 2.28
N ALA A 160 19.13 -14.14 3.49
CA ALA A 160 19.99 -14.17 4.68
C ALA A 160 20.48 -15.60 4.98
N LYS A 161 19.55 -16.56 5.05
CA LYS A 161 19.87 -17.97 5.30
C LYS A 161 20.72 -18.59 4.19
N ARG A 162 20.58 -18.12 2.95
CA ARG A 162 21.42 -18.58 1.83
C ARG A 162 22.86 -18.10 1.98
N LYS A 163 23.06 -16.85 2.42
CA LYS A 163 24.40 -16.26 2.65
C LYS A 163 25.12 -16.88 3.85
N GLU A 164 24.40 -17.35 4.88
CA GLU A 164 25.01 -18.06 6.03
C GLU A 164 25.50 -19.47 5.69
N LYS A 165 25.01 -20.08 4.59
CA LYS A 165 25.41 -21.43 4.15
C LYS A 165 26.55 -21.42 3.13
N GLN A 166 26.98 -20.25 2.65
CA GLN A 166 28.12 -20.07 1.75
C GLN A 166 29.33 -19.60 2.57
#